data_AF-A0AAU8MZU2-F1
#
_entry.id   AF-A0AAU8MZU2-F1
#
_cell.length_a   1.000
_cell.length_b   1.000
_cell.length_c   1.000
_cell.angle_alpha   90.00
_cell.angle_beta   90.00
_cell.angle_gamma   90.00
#
_symmetry.space_group_name_H-M   'P 1'
#
loop_
_entity.id
_entity.type
_entity.pdbx_description
1 polymer ?
#
loop_
_entity_poly.entity_id
_entity_poly.type
_entity_poly.pdbx_seq_one_letter_code
_entity_poly.pdbx_strand_id
1 'polypeptide(L)'
;MSDPHRPADDPAPDDGAAPDPAAPGPRSPSIEEAYREIRDAGREGLEAAIDTGRALRGLLIADFALARSALGRALLWVSVAIVFGASSWLLLMAALIALLQGVLGWSWLGSMSAAAGLSLAVAAVGVWRAIHYFEYTRLHATRRQLRRLGLGDLDEDQLQAHLAADAARRQERA
;
A
#
# COMPACT_ATOMS: atom_id res chain seq x y z
N MET A 1 -31.06 3.43 88.34
CA MET A 1 -29.91 4.01 89.06
C MET A 1 -29.58 5.33 88.37
N SER A 2 -29.34 6.37 89.15
CA SER A 2 -29.49 7.80 88.86
C SER A 2 -28.73 8.40 87.66
N ASP A 3 -29.34 9.45 87.09
CA ASP A 3 -28.84 10.48 86.15
C ASP A 3 -27.75 11.36 86.82
N PRO A 4 -26.84 12.09 86.10
CA PRO A 4 -27.22 13.40 85.55
C PRO A 4 -26.50 13.88 84.24
N HIS A 5 -27.28 14.47 83.33
CA HIS A 5 -27.19 15.87 82.83
C HIS A 5 -25.76 16.46 82.56
N ARG A 6 -25.36 16.85 81.33
CA ARG A 6 -25.63 18.13 80.59
C ARG A 6 -24.51 18.34 79.50
N PRO A 7 -24.54 19.33 78.58
CA PRO A 7 -25.48 19.68 77.49
C PRO A 7 -24.90 19.43 76.07
N ALA A 8 -25.78 19.54 75.08
CA ALA A 8 -25.47 19.68 73.66
C ALA A 8 -24.74 21.00 73.35
N ASP A 9 -23.71 20.92 72.51
CA ASP A 9 -23.17 22.06 71.77
C ASP A 9 -24.05 22.29 70.54
N ASP A 10 -24.87 23.35 70.57
CA ASP A 10 -25.50 23.91 69.36
C ASP A 10 -24.41 24.56 68.49
N PRO A 11 -24.32 24.23 67.19
CA PRO A 11 -23.49 25.01 66.27
C PRO A 11 -24.18 26.37 66.02
N ALA A 12 -23.48 27.45 66.36
CA ALA A 12 -23.88 28.80 65.98
C ALA A 12 -23.97 28.92 64.44
N PRO A 13 -24.94 29.69 63.90
CA PRO A 13 -25.02 29.95 62.48
C PRO A 13 -23.94 30.98 62.13
N ASP A 14 -22.97 30.58 61.30
CA ASP A 14 -22.04 31.53 60.69
C ASP A 14 -22.76 32.18 59.50
N ASP A 15 -23.24 33.38 59.75
CA ASP A 15 -23.86 34.27 58.79
C ASP A 15 -22.83 34.71 57.73
N GLY A 16 -23.17 34.48 56.47
CA GLY A 16 -22.84 35.43 55.41
C GLY A 16 -21.37 35.53 54.99
N ALA A 17 -20.79 34.44 54.51
CA ALA A 17 -19.68 34.55 53.56
C ALA A 17 -20.21 35.09 52.22
N ALA A 18 -20.10 36.40 52.03
CA ALA A 18 -20.29 37.05 50.73
C ALA A 18 -19.43 36.33 49.67
N PRO A 19 -19.92 36.15 48.43
CA PRO A 19 -19.12 35.53 47.38
C PRO A 19 -17.93 36.44 47.07
N ASP A 20 -16.73 35.95 47.38
CA ASP A 20 -15.47 36.56 47.00
C ASP A 20 -15.41 36.73 45.46
N PRO A 21 -15.27 37.96 44.92
CA PRO A 21 -15.22 38.19 43.48
C PRO A 21 -13.87 37.78 42.83
N ALA A 22 -13.02 37.02 43.52
CA ALA A 22 -11.70 36.62 43.02
C ALA A 22 -11.49 35.11 42.82
N ALA A 23 -12.55 34.30 42.68
CA ALA A 23 -12.39 32.97 42.09
C ALA A 23 -12.05 33.13 40.60
N PRO A 24 -10.90 32.67 40.09
CA PRO A 24 -10.67 32.61 38.66
C PRO A 24 -11.72 31.65 38.09
N GLY A 25 -12.81 32.18 37.52
CA GLY A 25 -13.67 31.43 36.63
C GLY A 25 -12.78 30.77 35.56
N PRO A 26 -13.18 29.62 34.99
CA PRO A 26 -12.35 28.89 34.03
C PRO A 26 -11.84 29.87 32.98
N ARG A 27 -10.56 30.27 33.09
CA ARG A 27 -9.97 31.21 32.15
C ARG A 27 -10.03 30.48 30.82
N SER A 28 -10.76 31.06 29.87
CA SER A 28 -10.71 30.61 28.49
C SER A 28 -9.22 30.43 28.14
N PRO A 29 -8.80 29.22 27.70
CA PRO A 29 -7.41 28.89 27.56
C PRO A 29 -6.70 29.96 26.76
N SER A 30 -5.52 30.38 27.22
CA SER A 30 -4.74 31.35 26.48
C SER A 30 -4.39 30.76 25.10
N ILE A 31 -4.29 31.61 24.08
CA ILE A 31 -3.99 31.16 22.71
C ILE A 31 -2.69 30.33 22.65
N GLU A 32 -1.72 30.62 23.52
CA GLU A 32 -0.48 29.86 23.66
C GLU A 32 -0.73 28.44 24.22
N GLU A 33 -1.64 28.28 25.18
CA GLU A 33 -2.05 26.97 25.71
C GLU A 33 -2.82 26.16 24.67
N ALA A 34 -3.77 26.78 23.97
CA ALA A 34 -4.49 26.14 22.87
C ALA A 34 -3.55 25.71 21.73
N TYR A 35 -2.53 26.52 21.42
CA TYR A 35 -1.51 26.17 20.42
C TYR A 35 -0.65 25.00 20.86
N ARG A 36 -0.23 24.95 22.13
CA ARG A 36 0.51 23.82 22.69
C ARG A 36 -0.31 22.55 22.67
N GLU A 37 -1.57 22.62 23.06
CA GLU A 37 -2.50 21.49 23.04
C GLU A 37 -2.70 20.95 21.61
N ILE A 38 -2.91 21.82 20.63
CA ILE A 38 -3.04 21.42 19.22
C ILE A 38 -1.73 20.80 18.69
N ARG A 39 -0.58 21.37 19.06
CA ARG A 39 0.74 20.84 18.65
C ARG A 39 1.00 19.47 19.28
N ASP A 40 0.69 19.31 20.55
CA ASP A 40 0.95 18.09 21.30
C ASP A 40 -0.01 16.98 20.82
N ALA A 41 -1.29 17.28 20.61
CA ALA A 41 -2.25 16.39 19.96
C ALA A 41 -1.86 16.03 18.51
N GLY A 42 -1.29 16.99 17.76
CA GLY A 42 -0.76 16.74 16.42
C GLY A 42 0.46 15.81 16.43
N ARG A 43 1.33 15.94 17.43
CA ARG A 43 2.49 15.08 17.62
C ARG A 43 2.07 13.65 17.98
N GLU A 44 1.10 13.51 18.88
CA GLU A 44 0.51 12.21 19.22
C GLU A 44 -0.20 11.56 18.02
N GLY A 45 -0.93 12.34 17.22
CA GLY A 45 -1.57 11.86 16.00
C GLY A 45 -0.56 11.39 14.95
N LEU A 46 0.56 12.10 14.80
CA LEU A 46 1.65 11.69 13.92
C LEU A 46 2.30 10.39 14.39
N GLU A 47 2.56 10.26 15.69
CA GLU A 47 3.12 9.05 16.29
C GLU A 47 2.19 7.84 16.09
N ALA A 48 0.88 8.02 16.32
CA ALA A 48 -0.13 7.00 16.06
C ALA A 48 -0.24 6.62 14.58
N ALA A 49 -0.09 7.59 13.66
CA ALA A 49 -0.07 7.32 12.22
C ALA A 49 1.16 6.50 11.81
N ILE A 50 2.33 6.80 12.38
CA ILE A 50 3.56 6.05 12.14
C ILE A 50 3.40 4.60 12.65
N ASP A 51 2.83 4.41 13.84
CA ASP A 51 2.61 3.09 14.40
C ASP A 51 1.60 2.27 13.61
N THR A 52 0.51 2.91 13.15
CA THR A 52 -0.44 2.29 12.21
C THR A 52 0.26 1.87 10.91
N GLY A 53 1.15 2.70 10.38
CA GLY A 53 1.96 2.37 9.20
C GLY A 53 2.89 1.18 9.43
N ARG A 54 3.54 1.10 10.60
CA ARG A 54 4.39 -0.06 10.96
C ARG A 54 3.57 -1.35 11.07
N ALA A 55 2.37 -1.29 11.66
CA ALA A 55 1.47 -2.42 11.78
C ALA A 55 0.99 -2.93 10.40
N LEU A 56 0.56 -2.02 9.52
CA LEU A 56 0.19 -2.33 8.13
C LEU A 56 1.35 -2.96 7.36
N ARG A 57 2.57 -2.46 7.54
CA ARG A 57 3.78 -3.06 6.94
C ARG A 57 4.01 -4.48 7.45
N GLY A 58 3.83 -4.71 8.74
CA GLY A 58 3.94 -6.04 9.35
C GLY A 58 2.94 -7.04 8.74
N LEU A 59 1.69 -6.62 8.59
CA LEU A 59 0.64 -7.42 7.95
C LEU A 59 0.99 -7.75 6.49
N LEU A 60 1.42 -6.76 5.69
CA LEU A 60 1.84 -6.98 4.30
C LEU A 60 3.00 -7.97 4.18
N ILE A 61 3.98 -7.90 5.07
CA ILE A 61 5.11 -8.84 5.10
C ILE A 61 4.60 -10.25 5.43
N ALA A 62 3.66 -10.37 6.37
CA ALA A 62 3.04 -11.64 6.74
C ALA A 62 2.22 -12.24 5.58
N ASP A 63 1.42 -11.42 4.89
CA ASP A 63 0.68 -11.85 3.69
C ASP A 63 1.62 -12.32 2.58
N PHE A 64 2.73 -11.61 2.36
CA PHE A 64 3.74 -12.01 1.39
C PHE A 64 4.44 -13.32 1.77
N ALA A 65 4.67 -13.54 3.07
CA ALA A 65 5.24 -14.78 3.59
C ALA A 65 4.29 -15.97 3.39
N LEU A 66 2.99 -15.80 3.65
CA LEU A 66 1.95 -16.80 3.38
C LEU A 66 1.80 -17.06 1.87
N ALA A 67 1.85 -16.02 1.04
CA ALA A 67 1.74 -16.15 -0.40
C ALA A 67 2.94 -16.90 -0.99
N ARG A 68 4.17 -16.63 -0.53
CA ARG A 68 5.41 -17.20 -1.11
C ARG A 68 5.42 -18.72 -1.14
N SER A 69 4.92 -19.40 -0.11
CA SER A 69 4.90 -20.87 -0.07
C SER A 69 3.94 -21.49 -1.09
N ALA A 70 2.81 -20.83 -1.38
CA ALA A 70 1.86 -21.29 -2.38
C ALA A 70 2.27 -20.85 -3.80
N LEU A 71 2.83 -19.65 -3.93
CA LEU A 71 3.22 -19.05 -5.21
C LEU A 71 4.30 -19.87 -5.92
N GLY A 72 5.30 -20.36 -5.18
CA GLY A 72 6.37 -21.19 -5.77
C GLY A 72 5.83 -22.48 -6.39
N ARG A 73 4.93 -23.17 -5.70
CA ARG A 73 4.27 -24.38 -6.23
C ARG A 73 3.31 -24.04 -7.37
N ALA A 74 2.57 -22.94 -7.27
CA ALA A 74 1.70 -22.48 -8.34
C ALA A 74 2.50 -22.15 -9.62
N LEU A 75 3.65 -21.48 -9.53
CA LEU A 75 4.52 -21.19 -10.68
C LEU A 75 5.04 -22.45 -11.37
N LEU A 76 5.35 -23.50 -10.60
CA LEU A 76 5.73 -24.79 -11.17
C LEU A 76 4.58 -25.39 -11.97
N TRP A 77 3.37 -25.46 -11.39
CA TRP A 77 2.20 -25.96 -12.10
C TRP A 77 1.78 -25.09 -13.29
N VAL A 78 1.91 -23.77 -13.21
CA VAL A 78 1.69 -22.85 -14.33
C VAL A 78 2.70 -23.13 -15.44
N SER A 79 3.97 -23.32 -15.13
CA SER A 79 4.99 -23.69 -16.12
C SER A 79 4.65 -25.00 -16.83
N VAL A 80 4.25 -26.03 -16.06
CA VAL A 80 3.81 -27.32 -16.60
C VAL A 80 2.58 -27.13 -17.50
N ALA A 81 1.58 -26.37 -17.06
CA ALA A 81 0.38 -26.08 -17.84
C ALA A 81 0.69 -25.32 -19.14
N ILE A 82 1.65 -24.39 -19.14
CA ILE A 82 2.09 -23.67 -20.34
C ILE A 82 2.74 -24.63 -21.33
N VAL A 83 3.66 -25.49 -20.88
CA VAL A 83 4.36 -26.44 -21.76
C VAL A 83 3.35 -27.41 -22.39
N PHE A 84 2.51 -28.05 -21.57
CA PHE A 84 1.49 -28.97 -22.09
C PHE A 84 0.41 -28.27 -22.92
N GLY A 85 0.05 -27.03 -22.57
CA GLY A 85 -0.86 -26.20 -23.35
C GLY A 85 -0.29 -25.90 -24.74
N ALA A 86 0.98 -25.49 -24.81
CA ALA A 86 1.66 -25.25 -26.08
C ALA A 86 1.81 -26.54 -26.91
N SER A 87 2.21 -27.65 -26.29
CA SER A 87 2.34 -28.94 -26.97
C SER A 87 1.01 -29.45 -27.52
N SER A 88 -0.06 -29.38 -26.72
CA SER A 88 -1.40 -29.79 -27.16
C SER A 88 -1.94 -28.88 -28.27
N TRP A 89 -1.64 -27.59 -28.27
CA TRP A 89 -2.00 -26.68 -29.35
C TRP A 89 -1.35 -27.08 -30.69
N LEU A 90 -0.06 -27.44 -30.68
CA LEU A 90 0.61 -27.92 -31.89
C LEU A 90 -0.01 -29.22 -32.41
N LEU A 91 -0.34 -30.16 -31.52
CA LEU A 91 -1.04 -31.39 -31.88
C LEU A 91 -2.44 -31.11 -32.43
N LEU A 92 -3.16 -30.14 -31.85
CA LEU A 92 -4.47 -29.72 -32.34
C LEU A 92 -4.37 -29.12 -33.74
N MET A 93 -3.37 -28.28 -34.03
CA MET A 93 -3.17 -27.75 -35.38
C MET A 93 -2.78 -28.83 -36.38
N ALA A 94 -1.94 -29.79 -35.99
CA ALA A 94 -1.60 -30.95 -36.82
C ALA A 94 -2.86 -31.80 -37.11
N ALA A 95 -3.69 -32.07 -36.10
CA ALA A 95 -4.95 -32.77 -36.25
C ALA A 95 -5.94 -32.01 -37.14
N LEU A 96 -6.02 -30.68 -36.99
CA LEU A 96 -6.84 -29.81 -37.84
C LEU A 96 -6.40 -29.92 -39.31
N ILE A 97 -5.09 -29.81 -39.59
CA ILE A 97 -4.55 -29.97 -40.95
C ILE A 97 -4.87 -31.35 -41.51
N ALA A 98 -4.69 -32.42 -40.72
CA ALA A 98 -5.00 -33.78 -41.13
C ALA A 98 -6.49 -33.97 -41.42
N LEU A 99 -7.39 -33.36 -40.63
CA LEU A 99 -8.83 -33.39 -40.84
C LEU A 99 -9.25 -32.64 -42.12
N LEU A 100 -8.69 -31.46 -42.37
CA LEU A 100 -8.97 -30.68 -43.58
C LEU A 100 -8.49 -31.43 -44.84
N GLN A 101 -7.33 -32.10 -44.77
CA GLN A 101 -6.85 -32.94 -45.86
C GLN A 101 -7.72 -34.20 -46.05
N GLY A 102 -8.06 -34.89 -44.96
CA GLY A 102 -8.73 -36.19 -45.02
C GLY A 102 -10.23 -36.12 -45.32
N VAL A 103 -10.95 -35.15 -44.74
CA VAL A 103 -12.42 -35.07 -44.85
C VAL A 103 -12.87 -34.10 -45.93
N LEU A 104 -12.20 -32.94 -46.05
CA LEU A 104 -12.59 -31.90 -47.01
C LEU A 104 -11.80 -31.97 -48.32
N GLY A 105 -10.78 -32.82 -48.42
CA GLY A 105 -9.92 -32.92 -49.60
C GLY A 105 -9.17 -31.63 -49.93
N TRP A 106 -8.98 -30.75 -48.94
CA TRP A 106 -8.31 -29.48 -49.15
C TRP A 106 -6.85 -29.68 -49.56
N SER A 107 -6.35 -28.75 -50.38
CA SER A 107 -4.94 -28.77 -50.76
C SER A 107 -4.04 -28.62 -49.52
N TRP A 108 -2.84 -29.17 -49.61
CA TRP A 108 -1.83 -29.09 -48.56
C TRP A 108 -1.59 -27.64 -48.12
N LEU A 109 -1.48 -26.74 -49.11
CA LEU A 109 -1.29 -25.30 -48.89
C LEU A 109 -2.51 -24.67 -48.18
N GLY A 110 -3.73 -24.98 -48.63
CA GLY A 110 -4.95 -24.41 -48.03
C GLY A 110 -5.13 -24.79 -46.56
N SER A 111 -4.81 -26.04 -46.21
CA SER A 111 -4.87 -26.52 -44.83
C SER A 111 -3.84 -25.83 -43.93
N MET A 112 -2.60 -25.67 -44.42
CA MET A 112 -1.55 -24.93 -43.70
C MET A 112 -1.88 -23.45 -43.57
N SER A 113 -2.41 -22.81 -44.62
CA SER A 113 -2.82 -21.41 -44.59
C SER A 113 -3.95 -21.16 -43.58
N ALA A 114 -4.91 -22.07 -43.47
CA ALA A 114 -5.97 -21.97 -42.47
C ALA A 114 -5.45 -22.10 -41.03
N ALA A 115 -4.59 -23.09 -40.76
CA ALA A 115 -3.96 -23.24 -39.45
C ALA A 115 -3.08 -22.03 -39.09
N ALA A 116 -2.32 -21.51 -40.05
CA ALA A 116 -1.51 -20.30 -39.89
C ALA A 116 -2.39 -19.07 -39.63
N GLY A 117 -3.47 -18.89 -40.39
CA GLY A 117 -4.42 -17.79 -40.20
C GLY A 117 -5.08 -17.81 -38.83
N LEU A 118 -5.52 -19.00 -38.36
CA LEU A 118 -6.08 -19.16 -37.02
C LEU A 118 -5.05 -18.82 -35.93
N SER A 119 -3.82 -19.29 -36.09
CA SER A 119 -2.74 -19.00 -35.15
C SER A 119 -2.42 -17.49 -35.10
N LEU A 120 -2.43 -16.82 -36.25
CA LEU A 120 -2.21 -15.38 -36.34
C LEU A 120 -3.33 -14.60 -35.64
N ALA A 121 -4.59 -15.03 -35.81
CA ALA A 121 -5.73 -14.42 -35.16
C ALA A 121 -5.65 -14.55 -33.63
N VAL A 122 -5.35 -15.75 -33.12
CA VAL A 122 -5.15 -15.97 -31.67
C VAL A 122 -3.99 -15.14 -31.14
N ALA A 123 -2.87 -15.07 -31.86
CA ALA A 123 -1.74 -14.24 -31.49
C ALA A 123 -2.10 -12.74 -31.44
N ALA A 124 -2.83 -12.24 -32.43
CA ALA A 124 -3.30 -10.86 -32.46
C ALA A 124 -4.22 -10.54 -31.27
N VAL A 125 -5.15 -11.43 -30.93
CA VAL A 125 -6.00 -11.30 -29.74
C VAL A 125 -5.16 -11.32 -28.46
N GLY A 126 -4.15 -12.18 -28.38
CA GLY A 126 -3.22 -12.22 -27.25
C GLY A 126 -2.46 -10.91 -27.06
N VAL A 127 -1.90 -10.35 -28.13
CA VAL A 127 -1.22 -9.04 -28.12
C VAL A 127 -2.19 -7.93 -27.73
N TRP A 128 -3.39 -7.90 -28.31
CA TRP A 128 -4.41 -6.92 -27.97
C TRP A 128 -4.79 -6.98 -26.49
N ARG A 129 -5.03 -8.19 -25.96
CA ARG A 129 -5.31 -8.39 -24.53
C ARG A 129 -4.14 -7.95 -23.65
N ALA A 130 -2.89 -8.22 -24.04
CA ALA A 130 -1.73 -7.79 -23.30
C ALA A 130 -1.64 -6.26 -23.21
N ILE A 131 -1.79 -5.56 -24.34
CA ILE A 131 -1.80 -4.09 -24.39
C ILE A 131 -2.92 -3.53 -23.50
N HIS A 132 -4.13 -4.08 -23.61
CA HIS A 132 -5.27 -3.64 -22.80
C HIS A 132 -5.07 -3.89 -21.30
N TYR A 133 -4.46 -5.01 -20.90
CA TYR A 133 -4.10 -5.24 -19.50
C TYR A 133 -3.06 -4.24 -19.00
N PHE A 134 -2.07 -3.88 -19.83
CA PHE A 134 -1.08 -2.87 -19.49
C PHE A 134 -1.68 -1.47 -19.27
N GLU A 135 -2.82 -1.17 -19.88
CA GLU A 135 -3.54 0.09 -19.63
C GLU A 135 -4.05 0.18 -18.19
N TYR A 136 -4.49 -0.94 -17.61
CA TYR A 136 -4.93 -0.99 -16.21
C TYR A 136 -3.78 -0.96 -15.20
N THR A 137 -2.58 -1.38 -15.59
CA THR A 137 -1.40 -1.36 -14.71
C THR A 137 -0.65 -0.03 -14.72
N ARG A 138 -1.05 0.94 -15.56
CA ARG A 138 -0.45 2.27 -15.50
C ARG A 138 -0.93 2.97 -14.23
N LEU A 139 -0.08 2.94 -13.21
CA LEU A 139 -0.15 3.75 -11.98
C LEU A 139 0.04 5.24 -12.29
N HIS A 140 -0.73 5.79 -13.24
CA HIS A 140 -0.68 7.20 -13.60
C HIS A 140 -1.10 8.09 -12.42
N ALA A 141 -1.99 7.61 -11.56
CA ALA A 141 -2.36 8.27 -10.32
C ALA A 141 -1.22 8.18 -9.29
N THR A 142 -0.67 7.00 -9.06
CA THR A 142 0.40 6.79 -8.06
C THR A 142 1.71 7.47 -8.46
N ARG A 143 2.09 7.52 -9.75
CA ARG A 143 3.25 8.31 -10.21
C ARG A 143 3.04 9.81 -9.99
N ARG A 144 1.82 10.31 -10.20
CA ARG A 144 1.48 11.71 -9.92
C ARG A 144 1.51 11.99 -8.41
N GLN A 145 1.08 11.04 -7.60
CA GLN A 145 1.06 11.14 -6.13
C GLN A 145 2.46 11.01 -5.52
N LEU A 146 3.30 10.08 -6.00
CA LEU A 146 4.71 9.93 -5.61
C LEU A 146 5.52 11.18 -5.95
N ARG A 147 5.31 11.76 -7.14
CA ARG A 147 5.93 13.05 -7.52
C ARG A 147 5.46 14.21 -6.65
N ARG A 148 4.21 14.21 -6.18
CA ARG A 148 3.70 15.23 -5.25
C ARG A 148 4.19 15.04 -3.81
N LEU A 149 4.64 13.83 -3.45
CA LEU A 149 5.15 13.49 -2.12
C LEU A 149 6.68 13.66 -1.98
N GLY A 150 7.38 14.13 -3.03
CA GLY A 150 8.83 14.41 -2.96
C GLY A 150 9.74 13.17 -2.89
N LEU A 151 9.18 11.96 -3.04
CA LEU A 151 9.87 10.66 -3.10
C LEU A 151 10.62 10.48 -4.44
N GLY A 152 11.54 11.40 -4.72
CA GLY A 152 12.40 11.42 -5.90
C GLY A 152 13.50 12.48 -5.80
N ASP A 153 13.24 13.59 -5.12
CA ASP A 153 14.20 14.69 -4.93
C ASP A 153 15.11 14.47 -3.71
N LEU A 154 14.60 13.80 -2.67
CA LEU A 154 15.29 13.67 -1.37
C LEU A 154 16.56 12.81 -1.44
N ASP A 155 16.64 11.87 -2.38
CA ASP A 155 17.81 10.99 -2.55
C ASP A 155 18.83 11.55 -3.55
N GLU A 156 18.41 12.28 -4.59
CA GLU A 156 19.33 12.83 -5.59
C GLU A 156 20.17 13.97 -5.02
N ASP A 157 19.57 14.91 -4.28
CA ASP A 157 20.30 16.02 -3.66
C ASP A 157 21.28 15.54 -2.58
N GLN A 158 20.89 14.56 -1.74
CA GLN A 158 21.78 13.99 -0.73
C GLN A 158 22.90 13.15 -1.34
N LEU A 159 22.62 12.37 -2.39
CA LEU A 159 23.62 11.59 -3.10
C LEU A 159 24.61 12.52 -3.83
N GLN A 160 24.12 13.58 -4.45
CA GLN A 160 24.94 14.56 -5.16
C GLN A 160 25.83 15.35 -4.18
N ALA A 161 25.32 15.70 -3.00
CA ALA A 161 26.11 16.29 -1.91
C ALA A 161 27.20 15.32 -1.39
N HIS A 162 26.89 14.02 -1.24
CA HIS A 162 27.87 13.00 -0.84
C HIS A 162 28.97 12.80 -1.90
N LEU A 163 28.59 12.72 -3.17
CA LEU A 163 29.53 12.57 -4.28
C LEU A 163 30.44 13.80 -4.44
N ALA A 164 29.90 15.00 -4.24
CA ALA A 164 30.67 16.25 -4.25
C ALA A 164 31.67 16.31 -3.07
N ALA A 165 31.25 15.92 -1.87
CA ALA A 165 32.13 15.85 -0.69
C ALA A 165 33.26 14.82 -0.87
N ASP A 166 32.98 13.69 -1.51
CA ASP A 166 34.00 12.67 -1.80
C ASP A 166 34.95 13.08 -2.92
N ALA A 167 34.50 13.85 -3.91
CA ALA A 167 35.37 14.43 -4.93
C ALA A 167 36.36 15.45 -4.31
N ALA A 168 35.88 16.33 -3.44
CA ALA A 168 36.72 17.31 -2.73
C ALA A 168 37.80 16.63 -1.86
N ARG A 169 37.42 15.57 -1.13
CA ARG A 169 38.36 14.81 -0.28
C ARG A 169 39.43 14.04 -1.07
N ARG A 170 39.19 13.70 -2.34
CA ARG A 170 40.22 13.10 -3.21
C ARG A 170 41.19 14.15 -3.74
N GLN A 171 40.73 15.38 -3.95
CA GLN A 171 41.55 16.46 -4.50
C GLN A 171 42.54 17.02 -3.46
N GLU A 172 42.25 16.93 -2.17
CA GLU A 172 43.17 17.30 -1.08
C GLU A 172 44.23 16.23 -0.78
N ARG A 173 44.08 15.00 -1.30
CA ARG A 173 45.00 13.87 -1.06
C ARG A 173 45.96 13.61 -2.22
N ALA A 174 45.88 14.39 -3.29
CA ALA A 174 46.75 14.34 -4.46
C ALA A 174 47.71 15.53 -4.46
#